data_AF-A0A7S4FX13-F1
#
_entry.id   AF-A0A7S4FX13-F1
#
_cell.length_a   1.000
_cell.length_b   1.000
_cell.length_c   1.000
_cell.angle_alpha   90.00
_cell.angle_beta   90.00
_cell.angle_gamma   90.00
#
_symmetry.space_group_name_H-M   'P 1'
#
loop_
_entity.id
_entity.type
_entity.pdbx_description
1 polymer ?
#
loop_
_entity_poly.entity_id
_entity_poly.type
_entity_poly.pdbx_seq_one_letter_code
_entity_poly.pdbx_strand_id
1 'polypeptide(L)'
;EVTITPPSVLFQGVKADGTAVPICTAADWVEYPHVTGHLEPMVLVTIVAPATYRGDIIQLCQDRRGVQMDIQYVGADRVSLQYVLPLNEIVQTFYDRLKSMTSGYASMEYEDAGYEPADLVKVDLLLNGNPVDCMSAIMHKSKADRYARLLVSKLKEVLPRQLVDIAIQATIRKRVIARETIKQLRKDVTAKCYG
;
A
#
# COMPACT_ATOMS: atom_id res chain seq x y z
N GLU A 1 -12.92 -7.45 21.79
CA GLU A 1 -12.27 -7.61 20.48
C GLU A 1 -11.08 -6.67 20.41
N VAL A 2 -9.94 -7.15 19.93
CA VAL A 2 -8.76 -6.31 19.66
C VAL A 2 -8.71 -6.08 18.15
N THR A 3 -8.89 -4.84 17.74
CA THR A 3 -8.72 -4.42 16.35
C THR A 3 -7.27 -3.99 16.15
N ILE A 4 -6.53 -4.74 15.33
CA ILE A 4 -5.15 -4.41 14.97
C ILE A 4 -5.20 -3.54 13.71
N THR A 5 -4.85 -2.27 13.85
CA THR A 5 -4.67 -1.36 12.71
C THR A 5 -3.33 -1.66 12.05
N PRO A 6 -3.25 -1.64 10.70
CA PRO A 6 -1.96 -1.77 10.04
C PRO A 6 -0.96 -0.75 10.58
N PRO A 7 0.29 -1.14 10.87
CA PRO A 7 1.33 -0.22 11.28
C PRO A 7 1.55 0.87 10.21
N SER A 8 1.67 2.12 10.67
CA SER A 8 2.02 3.26 9.83
C SER A 8 3.51 3.57 9.94
N VAL A 9 4.06 4.13 8.86
CA VAL A 9 5.44 4.62 8.81
C VAL A 9 5.45 6.14 8.79
N LEU A 10 6.54 6.73 9.27
CA LEU A 10 6.72 8.17 9.28
C LEU A 10 7.26 8.63 7.92
N PHE A 11 6.43 9.33 7.15
CA PHE A 11 6.87 10.03 5.95
C PHE A 11 7.29 11.46 6.30
N GLN A 12 8.00 12.12 5.40
CA GLN A 12 8.32 13.55 5.54
C GLN A 12 7.84 14.33 4.32
N GLY A 13 7.11 15.42 4.52
CA GLY A 13 6.82 16.42 3.49
C GLY A 13 7.88 17.51 3.50
N VAL A 14 8.47 17.82 2.35
CA VAL A 14 9.45 18.90 2.20
C VAL A 14 8.74 20.18 1.75
N LYS A 15 8.79 21.23 2.56
CA LYS A 15 8.26 22.55 2.19
C LYS A 15 9.19 23.28 1.22
N ALA A 16 8.69 24.36 0.62
CA ALA A 16 9.47 25.21 -0.29
C ALA A 16 10.70 25.87 0.39
N ASP A 17 10.69 26.03 1.72
CA ASP A 17 11.81 26.54 2.52
C ASP A 17 12.85 25.44 2.87
N GLY A 18 12.61 24.19 2.47
CA GLY A 18 13.45 23.04 2.78
C GLY A 18 13.15 22.39 4.14
N THR A 19 12.18 22.89 4.91
CA THR A 19 11.80 22.27 6.18
C THR A 19 11.01 20.98 5.98
N ALA A 20 11.37 19.93 6.73
CA ALA A 20 10.67 18.65 6.72
C ALA A 20 9.53 18.65 7.74
N VAL A 21 8.34 18.23 7.32
CA VAL A 21 7.16 18.06 8.17
C VAL A 21 6.88 16.56 8.31
N PRO A 22 6.76 16.03 9.53
CA PRO A 22 6.40 14.64 9.74
C PRO A 22 4.96 14.37 9.28
N ILE A 23 4.74 13.26 8.57
CA ILE A 23 3.43 12.78 8.12
C ILE A 23 3.29 11.33 8.60
N CYS A 24 2.47 11.12 9.63
CA CYS A 24 2.24 9.80 10.22
C CYS A 24 0.99 9.13 9.63
N THR A 25 -0.03 9.93 9.33
CA THR A 25 -1.34 9.46 8.88
C THR A 25 -1.77 10.17 7.60
N ALA A 26 -2.76 9.58 6.92
CA ALA A 26 -3.37 10.22 5.75
C ALA A 26 -4.06 11.55 6.09
N ALA A 27 -4.44 11.78 7.36
CA ALA A 27 -5.00 13.07 7.80
C ALA A 27 -3.92 14.17 7.84
N ASP A 28 -2.67 13.81 8.16
CA ASP A 28 -1.53 14.72 8.19
C ASP A 28 -0.99 15.04 6.78
N TRP A 29 -1.59 14.46 5.74
CA TRP A 29 -1.12 14.63 4.37
C TRP A 29 -1.28 16.08 3.92
N VAL A 30 -0.16 16.69 3.55
CA VAL A 30 -0.11 18.06 3.03
C VAL A 30 0.18 18.04 1.53
N GLU A 31 -0.65 18.76 0.77
CA GLU A 31 -0.52 18.92 -0.67
C GLU A 31 0.17 20.22 -1.08
N TYR A 32 0.59 20.28 -2.34
CA TYR A 32 0.99 21.51 -3.02
C TYR A 32 -0.09 22.60 -2.86
N PRO A 33 0.25 23.87 -2.57
CA PRO A 33 1.60 24.47 -2.63
C PRO A 33 2.44 24.41 -1.35
N HIS A 34 1.91 23.85 -0.26
CA HIS A 34 2.59 23.89 1.03
C HIS A 34 3.81 22.96 1.09
N VAL A 35 3.81 21.88 0.29
CA VAL A 35 4.87 20.89 0.18
C VAL A 35 5.26 20.73 -1.29
N THR A 36 6.56 20.72 -1.58
CA THR A 36 7.14 20.57 -2.93
C THR A 36 7.44 19.11 -3.27
N GLY A 37 7.65 18.25 -2.27
CA GLY A 37 7.89 16.83 -2.46
C GLY A 37 7.81 16.05 -1.15
N HIS A 38 7.87 14.73 -1.25
CA HIS A 38 7.79 13.84 -0.10
C HIS A 38 9.00 12.92 -0.06
N LEU A 39 9.44 12.61 1.15
CA LEU A 39 10.48 11.64 1.43
C LEU A 39 9.86 10.43 2.12
N GLU A 40 10.31 9.25 1.72
CA GLU A 40 9.96 7.99 2.38
C GLU A 40 11.16 7.41 3.13
N PRO A 41 10.94 6.77 4.29
CA PRO A 41 11.99 6.08 5.01
C PRO A 41 12.42 4.82 4.25
N MET A 42 13.73 4.67 4.08
CA MET A 42 14.37 3.53 3.46
C MET A 42 15.10 2.71 4.51
N VAL A 43 15.17 1.40 4.31
CA VAL A 43 15.96 0.51 5.17
C VAL A 43 16.82 -0.41 4.33
N LEU A 44 18.01 -0.69 4.85
CA LEU A 44 18.89 -1.72 4.32
C LEU A 44 18.43 -3.05 4.89
N VAL A 45 17.94 -3.93 4.02
CA VAL A 45 17.47 -5.27 4.37
C VAL A 45 18.52 -6.28 3.98
N THR A 46 18.96 -7.08 4.95
CA THR A 46 19.83 -8.23 4.74
C THR A 46 19.01 -9.51 4.87
N ILE A 47 18.93 -10.29 3.80
CA ILE A 47 18.19 -11.55 3.74
C ILE A 47 19.17 -12.70 3.57
N VAL A 48 19.13 -13.68 4.47
CA VAL A 48 19.95 -14.89 4.36
C VAL A 48 19.06 -16.10 4.17
N ALA A 49 19.23 -16.83 3.07
CA ALA A 49 18.41 -17.98 2.72
C ALA A 49 19.20 -19.03 1.92
N PRO A 50 18.68 -20.27 1.76
CA PRO A 50 19.26 -21.23 0.82
C PRO A 50 19.27 -20.68 -0.61
N ALA A 51 20.35 -20.94 -1.35
CA ALA A 51 20.56 -20.40 -2.71
C ALA A 51 19.47 -20.82 -3.71
N THR A 52 18.79 -21.94 -3.46
CA THR A 52 17.66 -22.43 -4.26
C THR A 52 16.51 -21.43 -4.36
N TYR A 53 16.26 -20.63 -3.31
CA TYR A 53 15.17 -19.65 -3.27
C TYR A 53 15.58 -18.24 -3.73
N ARG A 54 16.84 -18.06 -4.20
CA ARG A 54 17.40 -16.75 -4.56
C ARG A 54 16.51 -16.01 -5.58
N GLY A 55 16.06 -16.71 -6.62
CA GLY A 55 15.24 -16.10 -7.69
C GLY A 55 13.94 -15.48 -7.15
N ASP A 56 13.23 -16.23 -6.31
CA ASP A 56 11.96 -15.79 -5.72
C ASP A 56 12.16 -14.59 -4.79
N ILE A 57 13.24 -14.58 -4.01
CA ILE A 57 13.57 -13.47 -3.10
C ILE A 57 13.91 -12.21 -3.89
N ILE A 58 14.69 -12.32 -4.97
CA ILE A 58 15.03 -11.19 -5.84
C ILE A 58 13.75 -10.60 -6.44
N GLN A 59 12.86 -11.45 -6.95
CA GLN A 59 11.59 -10.99 -7.51
C GLN A 59 10.72 -10.30 -6.46
N LEU A 60 10.65 -10.84 -5.24
CA LEU A 60 9.94 -10.20 -4.12
C LEU A 60 10.50 -8.82 -3.82
N CYS A 61 11.83 -8.66 -3.77
CA CYS A 61 12.46 -7.36 -3.49
C CYS A 61 12.18 -6.36 -4.62
N GLN A 62 12.25 -6.79 -5.89
CA GLN A 62 11.96 -5.93 -7.05
C GLN A 62 10.50 -5.46 -7.07
N ASP A 63 9.52 -6.33 -6.77
CA ASP A 63 8.10 -5.96 -6.65
C ASP A 63 7.84 -4.89 -5.57
N ARG A 64 8.77 -4.78 -4.61
CA ARG A 64 8.74 -3.81 -3.51
C ARG A 64 9.60 -2.58 -3.76
N ARG A 65 10.04 -2.36 -5.00
CA ARG A 65 10.91 -1.22 -5.40
C ARG A 65 12.29 -1.29 -4.73
N GLY A 66 12.75 -2.49 -4.41
CA GLY A 66 14.06 -2.70 -3.81
C GLY A 66 15.19 -2.47 -4.80
N VAL A 67 16.22 -1.76 -4.34
CA VAL A 67 17.47 -1.59 -5.07
C VAL A 67 18.47 -2.59 -4.52
N GLN A 68 19.02 -3.43 -5.39
CA GLN A 68 20.02 -4.42 -5.02
C GLN A 68 21.35 -3.71 -4.70
N MET A 69 21.89 -3.98 -3.51
CA MET A 69 23.19 -3.46 -3.10
C MET A 69 24.28 -4.50 -3.27
N ASP A 70 24.06 -5.71 -2.75
CA ASP A 70 25.06 -6.77 -2.78
C ASP A 70 24.44 -8.17 -2.74
N ILE A 71 25.17 -9.15 -3.28
CA ILE A 71 24.83 -10.57 -3.23
C ILE A 71 26.11 -11.35 -2.91
N GLN A 72 26.11 -12.03 -1.77
CA GLN A 72 27.24 -12.84 -1.31
C GLN A 72 26.82 -14.29 -1.07
N TYR A 73 27.68 -15.24 -1.44
CA TYR A 73 27.48 -16.64 -1.10
C TYR A 73 28.14 -16.95 0.24
N VAL A 74 27.34 -17.44 1.18
CA VAL A 74 27.80 -17.82 2.52
C VAL A 74 27.96 -19.35 2.53
N GLY A 75 29.15 -19.82 2.15
CA GLY A 75 29.40 -21.24 1.93
C GLY A 75 28.84 -21.75 0.59
N ALA A 76 28.57 -23.04 0.50
CA ALA A 76 28.10 -23.67 -0.74
C ALA A 76 26.59 -23.48 -1.01
N ASP A 77 25.77 -23.49 0.05
CA ASP A 77 24.32 -23.66 -0.09
C ASP A 77 23.48 -22.44 0.30
N ARG A 78 24.09 -21.38 0.87
CA ARG A 78 23.36 -20.18 1.34
C ARG A 78 23.80 -18.93 0.59
N VAL A 79 22.86 -18.01 0.44
CA VAL A 79 23.06 -16.69 -0.15
C VAL A 79 22.63 -15.62 0.85
N SER A 80 23.41 -14.56 0.94
CA SER A 80 23.10 -13.31 1.61
C SER A 80 22.80 -12.26 0.55
N LEU A 81 21.64 -11.60 0.66
CA LEU A 81 21.13 -10.62 -0.27
C LEU A 81 20.93 -9.31 0.48
N GLN A 82 21.57 -8.23 0.03
CA GLN A 82 21.40 -6.90 0.58
C GLN A 82 20.61 -6.02 -0.39
N TYR A 83 19.52 -5.44 0.11
CA TYR A 83 18.63 -4.57 -0.64
C TYR A 83 18.28 -3.33 0.16
N VAL A 84 18.26 -2.16 -0.49
CA VAL A 84 17.62 -0.97 0.07
C VAL A 84 16.16 -0.96 -0.36
N LEU A 85 15.25 -0.94 0.62
CA LEU A 85 13.81 -1.07 0.42
C LEU A 85 13.06 0.04 1.18
N PRO A 86 11.97 0.58 0.61
CA PRO A 86 11.08 1.50 1.32
C PRO A 86 10.40 0.80 2.49
N LEU A 87 10.52 1.34 3.71
CA LEU A 87 10.01 0.72 4.93
C LEU A 87 8.50 0.40 4.84
N ASN A 88 7.73 1.28 4.20
CA ASN A 88 6.29 1.08 3.98
C ASN A 88 5.94 -0.24 3.26
N GLU A 89 6.83 -0.73 2.39
CA GLU A 89 6.61 -1.94 1.59
C GLU A 89 6.92 -3.24 2.34
N ILE A 90 7.67 -3.13 3.43
CA ILE A 90 8.22 -4.25 4.20
C ILE A 90 7.38 -4.51 5.44
N VAL A 91 6.92 -3.41 6.05
CA VAL A 91 6.08 -3.40 7.26
C VAL A 91 4.78 -4.20 7.06
N GLN A 92 4.27 -4.30 5.84
CA GLN A 92 3.06 -5.07 5.53
C GLN A 92 3.38 -6.27 4.63
N THR A 93 3.10 -7.49 5.11
CA THR A 93 3.11 -8.76 4.35
C THR A 93 4.46 -9.24 3.80
N PHE A 94 5.54 -8.48 3.91
CA PHE A 94 6.82 -8.89 3.33
C PHE A 94 7.42 -10.08 4.07
N TYR A 95 7.51 -10.00 5.39
CA TYR A 95 8.08 -11.07 6.22
C TYR A 95 7.30 -12.38 6.07
N ASP A 96 5.97 -12.32 6.08
CA ASP A 96 5.11 -13.50 5.91
C ASP A 96 5.30 -14.14 4.52
N ARG A 97 5.38 -13.32 3.47
CA ARG A 97 5.63 -13.81 2.10
C ARG A 97 7.02 -14.44 1.99
N LEU A 98 8.03 -13.79 2.56
CA LEU A 98 9.41 -14.28 2.55
C LEU A 98 9.51 -15.64 3.26
N LYS A 99 8.90 -15.78 4.43
CA LYS A 99 8.85 -17.05 5.15
C LYS A 99 8.07 -18.11 4.37
N SER A 100 6.92 -17.76 3.79
CA SER A 100 6.11 -18.71 3.04
C SER A 100 6.82 -19.23 1.78
N MET A 101 7.49 -18.38 1.00
CA MET A 101 8.18 -18.80 -0.22
C MET A 101 9.45 -19.62 0.06
N THR A 102 10.09 -19.39 1.20
CA THR A 102 11.32 -20.09 1.59
C THR A 102 11.08 -21.26 2.54
N SER A 103 9.84 -21.71 2.71
CA SER A 103 9.47 -22.75 3.69
C SER A 103 9.96 -22.46 5.11
N GLY A 104 10.11 -21.19 5.47
CA GLY A 104 10.61 -20.72 6.76
C GLY A 104 12.13 -20.56 6.88
N TYR A 105 12.91 -20.99 5.88
CA TYR A 105 14.37 -21.02 5.94
C TYR A 105 15.06 -19.65 5.81
N ALA A 106 14.39 -18.62 5.29
CA ALA A 106 14.96 -17.29 5.19
C ALA A 106 14.97 -16.57 6.54
N SER A 107 16.09 -15.91 6.89
CA SER A 107 16.16 -14.90 7.94
C SER A 107 16.26 -13.51 7.31
N MET A 108 15.73 -12.51 8.00
CA MET A 108 15.73 -11.12 7.54
C MET A 108 16.11 -10.22 8.70
N GLU A 109 17.04 -9.33 8.45
CA GLU A 109 17.43 -8.23 9.33
C GLU A 109 17.29 -6.93 8.53
N TYR A 110 16.96 -5.83 9.22
CA TYR A 110 16.87 -4.52 8.58
C TYR A 110 17.49 -3.45 9.47
N GLU A 111 18.11 -2.47 8.82
CA GLU A 111 18.76 -1.32 9.43
C GLU A 111 18.26 -0.03 8.78
N ASP A 112 18.23 1.07 9.54
CA ASP A 112 17.83 2.37 9.00
C ASP A 112 18.80 2.83 7.90
N ALA A 113 18.27 3.20 6.74
CA ALA A 113 19.04 3.69 5.60
C ALA A 113 18.68 5.15 5.24
N GLY A 114 17.95 5.84 6.13
CA GLY A 114 17.60 7.26 5.97
C GLY A 114 16.37 7.48 5.11
N TYR A 115 16.29 8.65 4.48
CA TYR A 115 15.12 9.11 3.74
C TYR A 115 15.46 9.38 2.28
N GLU A 116 14.60 8.92 1.37
CA GLU A 116 14.74 9.17 -0.07
C GLU A 116 13.51 9.87 -0.66
N PRO A 117 13.68 10.74 -1.67
CA PRO A 117 12.56 11.34 -2.40
C PRO A 117 11.72 10.30 -3.13
N ALA A 118 10.40 10.36 -2.98
CA ALA A 118 9.47 9.44 -3.61
C ALA A 118 8.20 10.13 -4.14
N ASP A 119 7.65 9.61 -5.25
CA ASP A 119 6.36 10.06 -5.81
C ASP A 119 5.21 9.43 -5.03
N LEU A 120 4.98 9.96 -3.83
CA LEU A 120 3.91 9.53 -2.93
C LEU A 120 2.60 10.25 -3.24
N VAL A 121 1.51 9.50 -3.15
CA VAL A 121 0.14 10.00 -3.32
C VAL A 121 -0.72 9.52 -2.17
N LYS A 122 -1.65 10.39 -1.76
CA LYS A 122 -2.77 10.01 -0.91
C LYS A 122 -3.91 9.50 -1.79
N VAL A 123 -4.35 8.28 -1.50
CA VAL A 123 -5.53 7.67 -2.09
C VAL A 123 -6.67 7.79 -1.09
N ASP A 124 -7.71 8.53 -1.47
CA ASP A 124 -8.91 8.74 -0.69
C ASP A 124 -10.03 7.83 -1.20
N LEU A 125 -10.89 7.38 -0.29
CA LEU A 125 -12.10 6.64 -0.61
C LEU A 125 -13.31 7.56 -0.42
N LEU A 126 -14.23 7.55 -1.39
CA LEU A 126 -15.51 8.24 -1.28
C LEU A 126 -16.66 7.25 -1.43
N LEU A 127 -17.66 7.39 -0.56
CA LEU A 127 -18.94 6.69 -0.64
C LEU A 127 -20.03 7.72 -0.94
N ASN A 128 -20.71 7.57 -2.07
CA ASN A 128 -21.72 8.53 -2.56
C ASN A 128 -21.23 9.98 -2.61
N GLY A 129 -19.94 10.17 -2.89
CA GLY A 129 -19.30 11.49 -2.93
C GLY A 129 -18.84 12.02 -1.56
N ASN A 130 -19.13 11.32 -0.47
CA ASN A 130 -18.64 11.67 0.86
C ASN A 130 -17.30 10.97 1.14
N PRO A 131 -16.26 11.69 1.57
CA PRO A 131 -14.97 11.07 1.90
C PRO A 131 -15.10 10.18 3.14
N VAL A 132 -14.37 9.07 3.13
CA VAL A 132 -14.26 8.13 4.25
C VAL A 132 -12.81 8.12 4.72
N ASP A 133 -12.51 9.04 5.65
CA ASP A 133 -11.14 9.32 6.07
C ASP A 133 -10.41 8.09 6.62
N CYS A 134 -11.13 7.20 7.32
CA CYS A 134 -10.58 5.99 7.92
C CYS A 134 -9.96 4.99 6.94
N MET A 135 -10.26 5.11 5.64
CA MET A 135 -9.77 4.19 4.59
C MET A 135 -8.77 4.85 3.64
N SER A 136 -8.31 6.05 3.98
CA SER A 136 -7.33 6.77 3.17
C SER A 136 -5.93 6.20 3.40
N ALA A 137 -5.15 6.06 2.34
CA ALA A 137 -3.82 5.45 2.40
C ALA A 137 -2.79 6.29 1.64
N ILE A 138 -1.59 6.39 2.22
CA ILE A 138 -0.42 7.00 1.56
C ILE A 138 0.40 5.87 0.92
N MET A 139 0.70 6.01 -0.37
CA MET A 139 1.52 5.03 -1.08
C MET A 139 2.20 5.62 -2.29
N HIS A 140 3.13 4.86 -2.85
CA HIS A 140 3.77 5.20 -4.10
C HIS A 140 2.78 5.18 -5.27
N LYS A 141 2.84 6.19 -6.14
CA LYS A 141 1.92 6.37 -7.26
C LYS A 141 1.80 5.17 -8.20
N SER A 142 2.90 4.44 -8.42
CA SER A 142 2.89 3.24 -9.28
C SER A 142 1.95 2.14 -8.79
N LYS A 143 1.63 2.10 -7.48
CA LYS A 143 0.73 1.10 -6.87
C LYS A 143 -0.70 1.61 -6.68
N ALA A 144 -0.91 2.91 -6.78
CA ALA A 144 -2.18 3.54 -6.44
C ALA A 144 -3.37 3.02 -7.27
N ASP A 145 -3.22 2.87 -8.59
CA ASP A 145 -4.31 2.39 -9.45
C ASP A 145 -4.70 0.94 -9.12
N ARG A 146 -3.70 0.04 -8.99
CA ARG A 146 -3.93 -1.36 -8.62
C ARG A 146 -4.58 -1.50 -7.25
N TYR A 147 -4.08 -0.75 -6.26
CA TYR A 147 -4.62 -0.75 -4.92
C TYR A 147 -6.06 -0.24 -4.89
N ALA A 148 -6.34 0.88 -5.56
CA ALA A 148 -7.66 1.48 -5.61
C ALA A 148 -8.71 0.55 -6.23
N ARG A 149 -8.40 -0.11 -7.34
CA ARG A 149 -9.30 -1.11 -7.96
C ARG A 149 -9.59 -2.27 -7.02
N LEU A 150 -8.55 -2.81 -6.36
CA LEU A 150 -8.70 -3.90 -5.41
C LEU A 150 -9.57 -3.47 -4.21
N LEU A 151 -9.32 -2.29 -3.66
CA LEU A 151 -10.05 -1.75 -2.51
C LEU A 151 -11.54 -1.57 -2.84
N VAL A 152 -11.84 -0.91 -3.96
CA VAL A 152 -13.21 -0.64 -4.40
C VAL A 152 -13.95 -1.95 -4.74
N SER A 153 -13.29 -2.92 -5.37
CA SER A 153 -13.87 -4.25 -5.64
C SER A 153 -14.20 -5.01 -4.35
N LYS A 154 -13.26 -5.05 -3.39
CA LYS A 154 -13.50 -5.71 -2.09
C LYS A 154 -14.65 -5.05 -1.32
N LEU A 155 -14.73 -3.73 -1.33
CA LEU A 155 -15.83 -3.02 -0.67
C LEU A 155 -17.18 -3.32 -1.33
N LYS A 156 -17.23 -3.48 -2.65
CA LYS A 156 -18.44 -3.88 -3.35
C LYS A 156 -18.95 -5.27 -2.92
N GLU A 157 -18.04 -6.20 -2.64
CA GLU A 157 -18.37 -7.54 -2.18
C GLU A 157 -18.85 -7.57 -0.72
N VAL A 158 -18.29 -6.71 0.13
CA VAL A 158 -18.62 -6.65 1.56
C VAL A 158 -19.87 -5.82 1.84
N LEU A 159 -20.12 -4.75 1.09
CA LEU A 159 -21.23 -3.84 1.35
C LEU A 159 -22.56 -4.43 0.82
N PRO A 160 -23.61 -4.52 1.67
CA PRO A 160 -24.90 -5.02 1.24
C PRO A 160 -25.59 -4.05 0.29
N ARG A 161 -26.41 -4.59 -0.61
CA ARG A 161 -27.29 -3.78 -1.49
C ARG A 161 -28.34 -3.06 -0.64
N GLN A 162 -28.53 -1.77 -0.89
CA GLN A 162 -29.54 -0.94 -0.25
C GLN A 162 -30.65 -0.55 -1.23
N LEU A 163 -31.68 0.17 -0.77
CA LEU A 163 -32.74 0.72 -1.62
C LEU A 163 -32.27 1.89 -2.52
N VAL A 164 -31.01 2.31 -2.36
CA VAL A 164 -30.37 3.35 -3.17
C VAL A 164 -29.12 2.80 -3.84
N ASP A 165 -28.76 3.38 -4.99
CA ASP A 165 -27.48 3.08 -5.64
C ASP A 165 -26.34 3.60 -4.74
N ILE A 166 -25.36 2.73 -4.46
CA ILE A 166 -24.16 3.11 -3.68
C ILE A 166 -22.99 3.21 -4.65
N ALA A 167 -22.46 4.42 -4.83
CA ALA A 167 -21.25 4.67 -5.59
C ALA A 167 -20.03 4.59 -4.67
N ILE A 168 -19.11 3.69 -4.97
CA ILE A 168 -17.83 3.55 -4.27
C ILE A 168 -16.76 4.09 -5.21
N GLN A 169 -15.98 5.07 -4.75
CA GLN A 169 -14.96 5.73 -5.56
C GLN A 169 -13.64 5.77 -4.80
N ALA A 170 -12.54 5.62 -5.51
CA ALA A 170 -11.22 5.93 -5.01
C ALA A 170 -10.63 7.07 -5.85
N THR A 171 -10.03 8.05 -5.17
CA THR A 171 -9.49 9.27 -5.79
C THR A 171 -8.06 9.52 -5.37
N ILE A 172 -7.31 10.16 -6.24
CA ILE A 172 -6.07 10.85 -5.88
C ILE A 172 -6.35 12.35 -6.05
N ARG A 173 -6.27 13.10 -4.96
CA ARG A 173 -6.72 14.50 -4.91
C ARG A 173 -8.20 14.58 -5.34
N LYS A 174 -8.48 15.20 -6.50
CA LYS A 174 -9.82 15.33 -7.07
C LYS A 174 -10.10 14.37 -8.24
N ARG A 175 -9.11 13.58 -8.67
CA ARG A 175 -9.25 12.69 -9.81
C ARG A 175 -9.69 11.31 -9.35
N VAL A 176 -10.82 10.83 -9.89
CA VAL A 176 -11.27 9.44 -9.70
C VAL A 176 -10.36 8.49 -10.47
N ILE A 177 -9.78 7.53 -9.78
CA ILE A 177 -8.91 6.49 -10.37
C ILE A 177 -9.61 5.14 -10.48
N ALA A 178 -10.53 4.83 -9.56
CA ALA A 178 -11.38 3.65 -9.63
C ALA A 178 -12.80 3.99 -9.14
N ARG A 179 -13.80 3.34 -9.72
CA ARG A 179 -15.21 3.50 -9.35
C ARG A 179 -15.97 2.20 -9.57
N GLU A 180 -16.76 1.82 -8.58
CA GLU A 180 -17.77 0.77 -8.68
C GLU A 180 -19.12 1.30 -8.21
N THR A 181 -20.20 0.62 -8.60
CA THR A 181 -21.55 0.98 -8.16
C THR A 181 -22.32 -0.27 -7.77
N ILE A 182 -22.80 -0.31 -6.54
CA ILE A 182 -23.73 -1.32 -6.06
C ILE A 182 -25.13 -0.86 -6.44
N LYS A 183 -25.80 -1.64 -7.28
CA LYS A 183 -27.16 -1.31 -7.73
C LYS A 183 -28.17 -1.49 -6.61
N GLN A 184 -29.11 -0.56 -6.55
CA GLN A 184 -30.23 -0.61 -5.61
C GLN A 184 -31.00 -1.92 -5.71
N LEU A 185 -31.60 -2.30 -4.58
CA LEU A 185 -32.59 -3.35 -4.52
C LEU A 185 -33.86 -2.82 -5.19
N ARG A 186 -34.34 -3.51 -6.23
CA ARG A 186 -35.62 -3.17 -6.85
C ARG A 186 -36.71 -4.00 -6.17
N LYS A 187 -37.75 -3.32 -5.69
CA LYS A 187 -39.00 -3.97 -5.34
C LYS A 187 -39.76 -4.24 -6.64
N ASP A 188 -40.25 -5.46 -6.83
CA ASP A 188 -41.11 -5.79 -7.95
C ASP A 188 -42.50 -5.16 -7.72
N VAL A 189 -42.69 -3.97 -8.27
CA VAL A 189 -43.94 -3.19 -8.16
C VAL A 189 -45.03 -3.73 -9.09
N THR A 190 -44.66 -4.52 -10.10
CA THR A 190 -45.57 -5.09 -11.11
C THR A 190 -46.20 -6.41 -10.71
N ALA A 191 -45.69 -7.08 -9.66
CA ALA A 191 -46.14 -8.41 -9.23
C ALA A 191 -47.63 -8.51 -8.89
N LYS A 192 -48.32 -7.40 -8.58
CA LYS A 192 -49.76 -7.35 -8.27
C LYS A 192 -50.58 -6.49 -9.22
N CYS A 193 -49.99 -6.02 -10.33
CA CYS A 193 -50.66 -5.18 -11.33
C CYS A 193 -51.30 -5.98 -12.47
N TYR A 194 -51.24 -7.31 -12.43
CA TYR A 194 -52.04 -8.17 -13.30
C TYR A 194 -53.41 -8.41 -12.65
N GLY A 195 -54.38 -7.58 -13.03
CA GLY A 195 -55.81 -7.71 -12.78
C GLY A 195 -56.56 -7.36 -14.05
#